data_AF-A0A3M8FWJ3-F1
#
_entry.id   AF-A0A3M8FWJ3-F1
#
_cell.length_a   1.000
_cell.length_b   1.000
_cell.length_c   1.000
_cell.angle_alpha   90.00
_cell.angle_beta   90.00
_cell.angle_gamma   90.00
#
_symmetry.space_group_name_H-M   'P 1'
#
loop_
_entity.id
_entity.type
_entity.pdbx_description
1 polymer ?
#
loop_
_entity_poly.entity_id
_entity_poly.type
_entity_poly.pdbx_seq_one_letter_code
_entity_poly.pdbx_strand_id
1 'polypeptide(L)'
;MRADDELMPRALRGLIALAVAFAAIGPIAGLLVGSLRGNDGGTHATLLVGQSPVFGLISGILAFAFAAGAGAIGSRAAGLNVGFVCAGLVLSWAAWLSGRLDTIVAVTRESPLQPLMLEGLVIAALIGGIAWVVRRFSIDDLDPETEAGLTGVLVALAAGLALAGTAAWVIAIEPLKGQTIGAAFVAGIIGAATARLVFLRLPGWTVVAIPAVLAVLGPLSAQVLAGDVVDAVYERTLFRLGWLTPLDWAAGALVGIPIGLAWTDNVVQQQHDRADLQPPSI
;
A
#
# COMPACT_ATOMS: atom_id res chain seq x y z
N MET A 1 -12.93 -35.21 -21.79
CA MET A 1 -12.66 -33.84 -21.31
C MET A 1 -11.82 -33.17 -22.39
N ARG A 2 -12.38 -32.19 -23.11
CA ARG A 2 -11.75 -31.57 -24.28
C ARG A 2 -10.73 -30.54 -23.83
N ALA A 3 -9.54 -30.57 -24.45
CA ALA A 3 -8.43 -29.64 -24.21
C ALA A 3 -8.70 -28.19 -24.68
N ASP A 4 -9.87 -27.93 -25.27
CA ASP A 4 -10.22 -26.63 -25.86
C ASP A 4 -10.99 -25.71 -24.89
N ASP A 5 -11.49 -26.24 -23.75
CA ASP A 5 -12.23 -25.46 -22.74
C ASP A 5 -11.30 -24.76 -21.72
N GLU A 6 -9.97 -24.94 -21.81
CA GLU A 6 -8.98 -24.30 -20.93
C GLU A 6 -8.36 -23.01 -21.51
N LEU A 7 -8.90 -22.48 -22.60
CA LEU A 7 -8.24 -21.41 -23.37
C LEU A 7 -8.62 -19.99 -22.96
N MET A 8 -9.19 -19.74 -21.78
CA MET A 8 -9.23 -18.35 -21.33
C MET A 8 -7.81 -17.93 -20.90
N PRO A 9 -7.12 -17.04 -21.64
CA PRO A 9 -5.74 -16.71 -21.36
C PRO A 9 -5.62 -16.17 -19.93
N ARG A 10 -4.55 -16.52 -19.21
CA ARG A 10 -4.31 -16.01 -17.84
C ARG A 10 -4.45 -14.49 -17.76
N ALA A 11 -3.98 -13.78 -18.81
CA ALA A 11 -4.14 -12.34 -18.95
C ALA A 11 -5.62 -11.89 -18.91
N LEU A 12 -6.53 -12.58 -19.61
CA LEU A 12 -7.95 -12.24 -19.62
C LEU A 12 -8.59 -12.47 -18.24
N ARG A 13 -8.24 -13.58 -17.56
CA ARG A 13 -8.69 -13.83 -16.18
C ARG A 13 -8.21 -12.76 -15.21
N GLY A 14 -6.96 -12.32 -15.33
CA GLY A 14 -6.41 -11.22 -14.55
C GLY A 14 -7.14 -9.90 -14.79
N LEU A 15 -7.40 -9.55 -16.06
CA LEU A 15 -8.16 -8.34 -16.41
C LEU A 15 -9.59 -8.36 -15.85
N ILE A 16 -10.27 -9.51 -15.93
CA ILE A 16 -11.60 -9.67 -15.34
C ILE A 16 -11.54 -9.49 -13.81
N ALA A 17 -10.55 -10.10 -13.15
CA ALA A 17 -10.38 -9.98 -11.70
C ALA A 17 -10.12 -8.51 -11.29
N LEU A 18 -9.27 -7.79 -12.03
CA LEU A 18 -9.01 -6.36 -11.81
C LEU A 18 -10.27 -5.51 -12.00
N ALA A 19 -11.02 -5.76 -13.07
CA ALA A 19 -12.27 -5.05 -13.34
C ALA A 19 -13.31 -5.28 -12.24
N VAL A 20 -13.48 -6.52 -11.76
CA VAL A 20 -14.39 -6.84 -10.65
C VAL A 20 -13.91 -6.22 -9.34
N ALA A 21 -12.62 -6.30 -9.03
CA ALA A 21 -12.03 -5.69 -7.85
C ALA A 21 -12.27 -4.17 -7.84
N PHE A 22 -12.02 -3.49 -8.96
CA PHE A 22 -12.17 -2.04 -9.07
C PHE A 22 -13.63 -1.58 -9.16
N ALA A 23 -14.47 -2.22 -9.98
CA ALA A 23 -15.81 -1.69 -10.31
C ALA A 23 -16.93 -2.24 -9.44
N ALA A 24 -16.76 -3.40 -8.80
CA ALA A 24 -17.80 -4.03 -7.97
C ALA A 24 -17.40 -4.06 -6.49
N ILE A 25 -16.26 -4.66 -6.16
CA ILE A 25 -15.85 -4.86 -4.76
C ILE A 25 -15.36 -3.56 -4.13
N GLY A 26 -14.59 -2.77 -4.88
CA GLY A 26 -14.05 -1.48 -4.46
C GLY A 26 -15.11 -0.52 -3.93
N PRO A 27 -16.18 -0.19 -4.69
CA PRO A 27 -17.25 0.69 -4.22
C PRO A 27 -17.91 0.21 -2.92
N ILE A 28 -18.08 -1.10 -2.72
CA ILE A 28 -18.64 -1.65 -1.48
C ILE A 28 -17.71 -1.34 -0.29
N ALA A 29 -16.41 -1.63 -0.43
CA ALA A 29 -15.42 -1.29 0.59
C ALA A 29 -15.34 0.23 0.83
N GLY A 30 -15.45 1.01 -0.25
CA GLY A 30 -15.55 2.46 -0.22
C GLY A 30 -16.74 2.97 0.59
N LEU A 31 -17.93 2.42 0.36
CA LEU A 31 -19.15 2.79 1.08
C LEU A 31 -19.06 2.49 2.58
N LEU A 32 -18.38 1.42 2.99
CA LEU A 32 -18.15 1.12 4.40
C LEU A 32 -17.35 2.23 5.08
N VAL A 33 -16.24 2.66 4.48
CA VAL A 33 -15.40 3.73 5.04
C VAL A 33 -16.02 5.11 4.84
N GLY A 34 -16.69 5.36 3.72
CA GLY A 34 -17.41 6.61 3.45
C GLY A 34 -18.66 6.82 4.30
N SER A 35 -19.14 5.77 4.99
CA SER A 35 -20.24 5.87 5.96
C SER A 35 -19.82 6.47 7.30
N LEU A 36 -18.51 6.56 7.57
CA LEU A 36 -17.97 7.11 8.81
C LEU A 36 -18.26 8.61 8.92
N ARG A 37 -18.56 9.05 10.14
CA ARG A 37 -18.92 10.43 10.44
C ARG A 37 -17.90 11.07 11.38
N GLY A 38 -17.49 12.29 11.06
CA GLY A 38 -16.68 13.15 11.92
C GLY A 38 -17.51 13.67 13.09
N ASN A 39 -16.86 14.23 14.12
CA ASN A 39 -17.53 14.72 15.33
C ASN A 39 -18.58 15.81 15.05
N ASP A 40 -18.47 16.51 13.92
CA ASP A 40 -19.40 17.50 13.38
C ASP A 40 -20.57 16.89 12.56
N GLY A 41 -20.59 15.57 12.38
CA GLY A 41 -21.52 14.87 11.49
C GLY A 41 -21.10 14.86 10.01
N GLY A 42 -19.98 15.47 9.66
CA GLY A 42 -19.43 15.49 8.31
C GLY A 42 -18.87 14.13 7.85
N THR A 43 -18.49 14.00 6.59
CA THR A 43 -17.84 12.80 6.02
C THR A 43 -16.33 12.74 6.25
N HIS A 44 -15.77 13.70 7.00
CA HIS A 44 -14.33 13.82 7.20
C HIS A 44 -13.89 13.00 8.41
N ALA A 45 -13.88 11.67 8.24
CA ALA A 45 -13.49 10.72 9.28
C ALA A 45 -12.50 9.68 8.75
N THR A 46 -11.61 9.19 9.62
CA THR A 46 -10.78 8.01 9.37
C THR A 46 -11.25 6.84 10.25
N LEU A 47 -10.54 5.72 10.23
CA LEU A 47 -10.98 4.52 10.95
C LEU A 47 -11.03 4.74 12.47
N LEU A 48 -10.08 5.50 13.03
CA LEU A 48 -10.05 5.81 14.45
C LEU A 48 -10.35 7.28 14.78
N VAL A 49 -10.51 8.14 13.77
CA VAL A 49 -10.83 9.56 13.95
C VAL A 49 -12.24 9.84 13.44
N GLY A 50 -13.21 9.87 14.37
CA GLY A 50 -14.62 10.16 14.09
C GLY A 50 -15.51 9.93 15.31
N GLN A 51 -16.82 9.97 15.12
CA GLN A 51 -17.81 9.84 16.21
C GLN A 51 -17.79 8.46 16.89
N SER A 52 -17.45 7.40 16.15
CA SER A 52 -17.44 6.03 16.67
C SER A 52 -16.21 5.27 16.16
N PRO A 53 -15.09 5.32 16.90
CA PRO A 53 -13.86 4.60 16.52
C PRO A 53 -14.06 3.09 16.40
N VAL A 54 -14.94 2.50 17.21
CA VAL A 54 -15.27 1.07 17.14
C VAL A 54 -15.94 0.72 15.82
N PHE A 55 -16.90 1.54 15.38
CA PHE A 55 -17.54 1.34 14.08
C PHE A 55 -16.55 1.56 12.92
N GLY A 56 -15.69 2.58 13.03
CA GLY A 56 -14.61 2.80 12.07
C GLY A 56 -13.64 1.62 11.95
N LEU A 57 -13.26 1.01 13.07
CA LEU A 57 -12.42 -0.19 13.09
C LEU A 57 -13.11 -1.39 12.42
N ILE A 58 -14.39 -1.63 12.72
CA ILE A 58 -15.17 -2.72 12.09
C ILE A 58 -15.26 -2.50 10.58
N SER A 59 -15.63 -1.29 10.14
CA SER A 59 -15.72 -0.94 8.71
C SER A 59 -14.37 -1.08 8.01
N GLY A 60 -13.28 -0.68 8.66
CA GLY A 60 -11.91 -0.86 8.17
C GLY A 60 -11.56 -2.34 8.01
N ILE A 61 -11.78 -3.17 9.03
CA ILE A 61 -11.53 -4.62 8.98
C ILE A 61 -12.32 -5.26 7.83
N LEU A 62 -13.59 -4.91 7.66
CA LEU A 62 -14.42 -5.42 6.57
C LEU A 62 -13.90 -4.97 5.20
N ALA A 63 -13.49 -3.70 5.04
CA ALA A 63 -12.87 -3.22 3.80
C ALA A 63 -11.58 -3.99 3.47
N PHE A 64 -10.74 -4.26 4.46
CA PHE A 64 -9.55 -5.09 4.29
C PHE A 64 -9.88 -6.56 3.99
N ALA A 65 -10.96 -7.10 4.56
CA ALA A 65 -11.44 -8.45 4.22
C ALA A 65 -11.89 -8.54 2.75
N PHE A 66 -12.61 -7.53 2.25
CA PHE A 66 -12.95 -7.43 0.83
C PHE A 66 -11.70 -7.32 -0.06
N ALA A 67 -10.72 -6.51 0.34
CA ALA A 67 -9.45 -6.39 -0.37
C ALA A 67 -8.66 -7.71 -0.38
N ALA A 68 -8.58 -8.40 0.75
CA ALA A 68 -7.95 -9.72 0.86
C ALA A 68 -8.65 -10.76 -0.02
N GLY A 69 -9.99 -10.76 -0.04
CA GLY A 69 -10.78 -11.65 -0.89
C GLY A 69 -10.57 -11.38 -2.39
N ALA A 70 -10.62 -10.11 -2.81
CA ALA A 70 -10.32 -9.73 -4.18
C ALA A 70 -8.87 -10.08 -4.57
N GLY A 71 -7.93 -9.86 -3.65
CA GLY A 71 -6.53 -10.23 -3.85
C GLY A 71 -6.31 -11.74 -3.95
N ALA A 72 -6.99 -12.54 -3.13
CA ALA A 72 -6.97 -14.00 -3.23
C ALA A 72 -7.49 -14.48 -4.60
N ILE A 73 -8.62 -13.93 -5.04
CA ILE A 73 -9.20 -14.25 -6.36
C ILE A 73 -8.23 -13.86 -7.48
N GLY A 74 -7.67 -12.64 -7.44
CA GLY A 74 -6.70 -12.16 -8.43
C GLY A 74 -5.43 -13.01 -8.46
N SER A 75 -4.89 -13.37 -7.29
CA SER A 75 -3.70 -14.19 -7.15
C SER A 75 -3.88 -15.60 -7.73
N ARG A 76 -5.07 -16.18 -7.52
CA ARG A 76 -5.43 -17.48 -8.08
C ARG A 76 -5.68 -17.41 -9.58
N ALA A 77 -6.17 -16.28 -10.08
CA ALA A 77 -6.53 -16.10 -11.49
C ALA A 77 -5.31 -15.87 -12.38
N ALA A 78 -4.35 -15.06 -11.92
CA ALA A 78 -3.27 -14.54 -12.76
C ALA A 78 -1.94 -14.30 -12.03
N GLY A 79 -1.78 -14.82 -10.80
CA GLY A 79 -0.53 -14.73 -10.05
C GLY A 79 -0.49 -13.59 -9.03
N LEU A 80 0.53 -13.63 -8.18
CA LEU A 80 0.69 -12.83 -6.97
C LEU A 80 0.60 -11.32 -7.24
N ASN A 81 1.21 -10.87 -8.33
CA ASN A 81 1.19 -9.45 -8.73
C ASN A 81 -0.22 -8.93 -8.97
N VAL A 82 -1.07 -9.71 -9.67
CA VAL A 82 -2.47 -9.32 -9.91
C VAL A 82 -3.25 -9.33 -8.60
N GLY A 83 -2.97 -10.26 -7.69
CA GLY A 83 -3.59 -10.28 -6.36
C GLY A 83 -3.32 -9.01 -5.54
N PHE A 84 -2.08 -8.55 -5.48
CA PHE A 84 -1.73 -7.31 -4.79
C PHE A 84 -2.38 -6.07 -5.42
N VAL A 85 -2.39 -5.98 -6.76
CA VAL A 85 -3.07 -4.88 -7.46
C VAL A 85 -4.58 -4.91 -7.18
N CYS A 86 -5.24 -6.06 -7.23
CA CYS A 86 -6.66 -6.19 -6.88
C CYS A 86 -6.94 -5.68 -5.46
N ALA A 87 -6.13 -6.08 -4.48
CA ALA A 87 -6.28 -5.65 -3.09
C ALA A 87 -6.09 -4.12 -2.95
N GLY A 88 -5.04 -3.58 -3.57
CA GLY A 88 -4.75 -2.14 -3.57
C GLY A 88 -5.85 -1.31 -4.24
N LEU A 89 -6.43 -1.79 -5.36
CA LEU A 89 -7.55 -1.13 -6.04
C LEU A 89 -8.82 -1.09 -5.18
N VAL A 90 -9.13 -2.16 -4.45
CA VAL A 90 -10.26 -2.17 -3.50
C VAL A 90 -10.01 -1.16 -2.38
N LEU A 91 -8.81 -1.15 -1.78
CA LEU A 91 -8.46 -0.20 -0.73
C LEU A 91 -8.38 1.24 -1.23
N SER A 92 -8.10 1.46 -2.52
CA SER A 92 -8.10 2.81 -3.12
C SER A 92 -9.47 3.47 -3.06
N TRP A 93 -10.56 2.71 -3.23
CA TRP A 93 -11.92 3.22 -3.00
C TRP A 93 -12.17 3.62 -1.55
N ALA A 94 -11.72 2.79 -0.61
CA ALA A 94 -11.81 3.08 0.82
C ALA A 94 -11.00 4.32 1.20
N ALA A 95 -9.77 4.44 0.70
CA ALA A 95 -8.91 5.60 0.90
C ALA A 95 -9.52 6.89 0.33
N TRP A 96 -10.08 6.81 -0.88
CA TRP A 96 -10.69 7.96 -1.57
C TRP A 96 -11.87 8.56 -0.80
N LEU A 97 -12.67 7.71 -0.13
CA LEU A 97 -13.82 8.13 0.67
C LEU A 97 -13.50 8.38 2.15
N SER A 98 -12.24 8.20 2.56
CA SER A 98 -11.79 8.55 3.91
C SER A 98 -11.53 10.05 4.06
N GLY A 99 -11.54 10.53 5.30
CA GLY A 99 -11.22 11.91 5.66
C GLY A 99 -9.79 12.31 5.29
N ARG A 100 -9.61 13.61 5.08
CA ARG A 100 -8.30 14.24 4.87
C ARG A 100 -7.85 14.90 6.17
N LEU A 101 -6.54 14.87 6.44
CA LEU A 101 -5.97 15.41 7.66
C LEU A 101 -6.30 16.90 7.85
N ASP A 102 -6.13 17.70 6.79
CA ASP A 102 -6.35 19.15 6.81
C ASP A 102 -7.80 19.49 7.16
N THR A 103 -8.76 18.77 6.59
CA THR A 103 -10.18 18.97 6.88
C THR A 103 -10.55 18.51 8.29
N ILE A 104 -9.99 17.40 8.76
CA ILE A 104 -10.22 16.91 10.13
C ILE A 104 -9.75 17.97 11.14
N VAL A 105 -8.51 18.44 11.01
CA VAL A 105 -7.94 19.48 11.88
C VAL A 105 -8.76 20.77 11.80
N ALA A 106 -9.21 21.15 10.60
CA ALA A 106 -9.98 22.37 10.43
C ALA A 106 -11.32 22.37 11.16
N VAL A 107 -11.95 21.20 11.25
CA VAL A 107 -13.24 20.98 11.92
C VAL A 107 -13.06 20.79 13.42
N THR A 108 -12.13 19.93 13.85
CA THR A 108 -11.98 19.56 15.27
C THR A 108 -11.18 20.58 16.07
N ARG A 109 -10.31 21.35 15.42
CA ARG A 109 -9.31 22.23 16.07
C ARG A 109 -8.37 21.48 17.02
N GLU A 110 -8.20 20.18 16.80
CA GLU A 110 -7.35 19.30 17.59
C GLU A 110 -6.44 18.47 16.68
N SER A 111 -5.29 18.03 17.19
CA SER A 111 -4.37 17.15 16.46
C SER A 111 -4.89 15.71 16.41
N PRO A 112 -5.15 15.14 15.21
CA PRO A 112 -5.56 13.75 15.08
C PRO A 112 -4.36 12.79 14.91
N LEU A 113 -3.11 13.25 15.10
CA LEU A 113 -1.94 12.42 14.75
C LEU A 113 -1.77 11.19 15.64
N GLN A 114 -2.08 11.29 16.94
CA GLN A 114 -2.01 10.14 17.85
C GLN A 114 -2.97 9.00 17.46
N PRO A 115 -4.29 9.25 17.23
CA PRO A 115 -5.17 8.19 16.76
C PRO A 115 -4.78 7.69 15.35
N LEU A 116 -4.23 8.53 14.48
CA LEU A 116 -3.70 8.10 13.18
C LEU A 116 -2.48 7.18 13.31
N MET A 117 -1.62 7.37 14.31
CA MET A 117 -0.51 6.43 14.58
C MET A 117 -1.04 5.04 14.99
N LEU A 118 -2.06 4.99 15.84
CA LEU A 118 -2.72 3.74 16.24
C LEU A 118 -3.42 3.07 15.04
N GLU A 119 -4.07 3.87 14.21
CA GLU A 119 -4.68 3.41 12.96
C GLU A 119 -3.61 2.84 12.01
N GLY A 120 -2.43 3.46 11.96
CA GLY A 120 -1.23 2.97 11.28
C GLY A 120 -0.80 1.58 11.73
N LEU A 121 -0.78 1.32 13.04
CA LEU A 121 -0.42 0.00 13.58
C LEU A 121 -1.45 -1.08 13.20
N VAL A 122 -2.74 -0.74 13.27
CA VAL A 122 -3.81 -1.65 12.84
C VAL A 122 -3.69 -1.95 11.34
N ILE A 123 -3.51 -0.91 10.52
CA ILE A 123 -3.36 -1.07 9.07
C ILE A 123 -2.10 -1.86 8.72
N ALA A 124 -0.99 -1.64 9.41
CA ALA A 124 0.23 -2.43 9.23
C ALA A 124 -0.02 -3.94 9.43
N ALA A 125 -0.75 -4.32 10.48
CA ALA A 125 -1.14 -5.70 10.71
C ALA A 125 -2.07 -6.24 9.60
N LEU A 126 -3.05 -5.43 9.16
CA LEU A 126 -3.99 -5.83 8.12
C LEU A 126 -3.32 -5.97 6.73
N ILE A 127 -2.34 -5.11 6.41
CA ILE A 127 -1.50 -5.22 5.22
C ILE A 127 -0.73 -6.55 5.24
N GLY A 128 -0.14 -6.92 6.38
CA GLY A 128 0.51 -8.22 6.57
C GLY A 128 -0.47 -9.39 6.36
N GLY A 129 -1.69 -9.26 6.87
CA GLY A 129 -2.79 -10.21 6.65
C GLY A 129 -3.15 -10.37 5.16
N ILE A 130 -3.30 -9.27 4.41
CA ILE A 130 -3.53 -9.30 2.96
C ILE A 130 -2.39 -10.04 2.26
N ALA A 131 -1.14 -9.69 2.55
CA ALA A 131 0.01 -10.34 1.92
C ALA A 131 0.06 -11.84 2.19
N TRP A 132 -0.26 -12.25 3.41
CA TRP A 132 -0.37 -13.66 3.76
C TRP A 132 -1.49 -14.37 2.97
N VAL A 133 -2.68 -13.78 2.88
CA VAL A 133 -3.81 -14.33 2.11
C VAL A 133 -3.49 -14.43 0.62
N VAL A 134 -3.04 -13.32 0.00
CA VAL A 134 -2.68 -13.26 -1.42
C VAL A 134 -1.62 -14.31 -1.76
N ARG A 135 -0.59 -14.44 -0.91
CA ARG A 135 0.44 -15.48 -1.05
C ARG A 135 -0.14 -16.89 -0.96
N ARG A 136 -1.03 -17.14 0.00
CA ARG A 136 -1.59 -18.48 0.26
C ARG A 136 -2.41 -19.03 -0.91
N PHE A 137 -3.05 -18.15 -1.68
CA PHE A 137 -3.94 -18.50 -2.80
C PHE A 137 -3.32 -18.29 -4.18
N SER A 138 -2.09 -17.78 -4.27
CA SER A 138 -1.39 -17.59 -5.53
C SER A 138 -1.16 -18.93 -6.26
N ILE A 139 -1.26 -18.89 -7.59
CA ILE A 139 -0.86 -20.01 -8.47
C ILE A 139 0.63 -20.04 -8.77
N ASP A 140 1.35 -18.95 -8.47
CA ASP A 140 2.78 -18.88 -8.72
C ASP A 140 3.51 -19.74 -7.69
N ASP A 141 4.33 -20.67 -8.16
CA ASP A 141 5.29 -21.36 -7.31
C ASP A 141 6.28 -20.32 -6.81
N LEU A 142 6.20 -20.03 -5.51
CA LEU A 142 7.17 -19.15 -4.89
C LEU A 142 8.46 -19.92 -4.76
N ASP A 143 9.51 -19.39 -5.41
CA ASP A 143 10.86 -19.87 -5.17
C ASP A 143 11.09 -19.95 -3.65
N PRO A 144 11.67 -21.07 -3.15
CA PRO A 144 11.93 -21.23 -1.74
C PRO A 144 12.69 -19.99 -1.28
N GLU A 145 12.13 -19.31 -0.27
CA GLU A 145 12.72 -18.09 0.27
C GLU A 145 14.15 -18.43 0.66
N THR A 146 15.11 -17.90 -0.10
CA THR A 146 16.50 -18.00 0.32
C THR A 146 16.62 -17.18 1.58
N GLU A 147 17.22 -17.74 2.63
CA GLU A 147 17.40 -17.05 3.91
C GLU A 147 18.35 -15.87 3.71
N ALA A 148 17.81 -14.71 3.32
CA ALA A 148 18.47 -13.45 3.60
C ALA A 148 18.66 -13.39 5.11
N GLY A 149 19.91 -13.33 5.56
CA GLY A 149 20.18 -13.13 6.97
C GLY A 149 19.49 -11.86 7.47
N LEU A 150 19.21 -11.80 8.78
CA LEU A 150 18.52 -10.66 9.41
C LEU A 150 19.12 -9.31 8.99
N THR A 151 20.45 -9.21 8.92
CA THR A 151 21.15 -8.01 8.46
C THR A 151 20.74 -7.57 7.06
N GLY A 152 20.60 -8.50 6.11
CA GLY A 152 20.20 -8.17 4.75
C GLY A 152 18.76 -7.67 4.67
N VAL A 153 17.86 -8.30 5.44
CA VAL A 153 16.47 -7.84 5.58
C VAL A 153 16.42 -6.43 6.16
N LEU A 154 17.18 -6.16 7.23
CA LEU A 154 17.20 -4.84 7.87
C LEU A 154 17.77 -3.76 6.94
N VAL A 155 18.85 -4.04 6.20
CA VAL A 155 19.45 -3.09 5.25
C VAL A 155 18.50 -2.81 4.09
N ALA A 156 17.87 -3.84 3.52
CA ALA A 156 16.86 -3.67 2.46
C ALA A 156 15.66 -2.86 2.93
N LEU A 157 15.16 -3.15 4.15
CA LEU A 157 14.04 -2.43 4.73
C LEU A 157 14.41 -0.96 4.97
N ALA A 158 15.59 -0.69 5.54
CA ALA A 158 16.05 0.67 5.80
C ALA A 158 16.22 1.48 4.50
N ALA A 159 16.86 0.91 3.48
CA ALA A 159 17.02 1.55 2.17
C ALA A 159 15.66 1.80 1.48
N GLY A 160 14.80 0.78 1.50
CA GLY A 160 13.45 0.87 0.95
C GLY A 160 12.60 1.94 1.64
N LEU A 161 12.62 2.00 2.97
CA LEU A 161 11.93 3.04 3.76
C LEU A 161 12.45 4.44 3.45
N ALA A 162 13.77 4.61 3.37
CA ALA A 162 14.37 5.92 3.08
C ALA A 162 13.96 6.44 1.70
N LEU A 163 14.06 5.61 0.65
CA LEU A 163 13.73 6.04 -0.71
C LEU A 163 12.22 6.13 -0.95
N ALA A 164 11.41 5.22 -0.41
CA ALA A 164 9.95 5.30 -0.47
C ALA A 164 9.42 6.54 0.27
N GLY A 165 9.92 6.79 1.49
CA GLY A 165 9.60 7.99 2.25
C GLY A 165 10.00 9.27 1.53
N THR A 166 11.20 9.31 0.93
CA THR A 166 11.65 10.45 0.13
C THR A 166 10.75 10.68 -1.09
N ALA A 167 10.40 9.62 -1.82
CA ALA A 167 9.51 9.72 -2.97
C ALA A 167 8.13 10.26 -2.58
N ALA A 168 7.53 9.72 -1.50
CA ALA A 168 6.26 10.23 -0.99
C ALA A 168 6.36 11.70 -0.54
N TRP A 169 7.45 12.09 0.13
CA TRP A 169 7.68 13.46 0.59
C TRP A 169 7.80 14.46 -0.57
N VAL A 170 8.42 14.07 -1.68
CA VAL A 170 8.51 14.90 -2.90
C VAL A 170 7.14 15.09 -3.53
N ILE A 171 6.31 14.04 -3.58
CA ILE A 171 5.04 14.04 -4.33
C ILE A 171 3.89 14.62 -3.51
N ALA A 172 3.84 14.38 -2.19
CA ALA A 172 2.74 14.79 -1.32
C ALA A 172 2.83 16.28 -0.91
N ILE A 173 2.79 17.15 -1.91
CA ILE A 173 2.89 18.61 -1.72
C ILE A 173 1.58 19.17 -1.17
N GLU A 174 0.43 18.69 -1.67
CA GLU A 174 -0.89 19.10 -1.23
C GLU A 174 -1.66 17.93 -0.59
N PRO A 175 -2.58 18.20 0.36
CA PRO A 175 -3.38 17.18 1.01
C PRO A 175 -4.56 16.70 0.13
N LEU A 176 -4.40 16.66 -1.19
CA LEU A 176 -5.41 16.15 -2.11
C LEU A 176 -5.36 14.62 -2.13
N LYS A 177 -6.52 13.96 -1.98
CA LYS A 177 -6.60 12.49 -1.92
C LYS A 177 -5.96 11.78 -3.12
N GLY A 178 -6.17 12.30 -4.33
CA GLY A 178 -5.52 11.75 -5.52
C GLY A 178 -3.99 11.83 -5.45
N GLN A 179 -3.45 12.92 -4.87
CA GLN A 179 -2.01 13.11 -4.73
C GLN A 179 -1.43 12.27 -3.59
N THR A 180 -2.11 12.14 -2.45
CA THR A 180 -1.60 11.33 -1.32
C THR A 180 -1.60 9.84 -1.65
N ILE A 181 -2.66 9.33 -2.28
CA ILE A 181 -2.72 7.94 -2.78
C ILE A 181 -1.67 7.73 -3.89
N GLY A 182 -1.54 8.69 -4.81
CA GLY A 182 -0.50 8.67 -5.86
C GLY A 182 0.92 8.66 -5.30
N ALA A 183 1.18 9.44 -4.25
CA ALA A 183 2.46 9.46 -3.54
C ALA A 183 2.78 8.11 -2.91
N ALA A 184 1.79 7.49 -2.23
CA ALA A 184 1.92 6.15 -1.67
C ALA A 184 2.15 5.09 -2.74
N PHE A 185 1.49 5.22 -3.90
CA PHE A 185 1.70 4.35 -5.06
C PHE A 185 3.14 4.41 -5.59
N VAL A 186 3.66 5.60 -5.84
CA VAL A 186 5.05 5.76 -6.30
C VAL A 186 6.03 5.29 -5.22
N ALA A 187 5.76 5.58 -3.95
CA ALA A 187 6.56 5.08 -2.84
C ALA A 187 6.56 3.54 -2.78
N GLY A 188 5.44 2.88 -3.08
CA GLY A 188 5.38 1.43 -3.24
C GLY A 188 6.28 0.89 -4.35
N ILE A 189 6.28 1.55 -5.52
CA ILE A 189 7.18 1.20 -6.65
C ILE A 189 8.64 1.32 -6.22
N ILE A 190 9.02 2.50 -5.72
CA ILE A 190 10.41 2.81 -5.38
C ILE A 190 10.90 1.97 -4.20
N GLY A 191 10.08 1.80 -3.17
CA GLY A 191 10.42 0.98 -2.00
C GLY A 191 10.64 -0.48 -2.36
N ALA A 192 9.73 -1.07 -3.14
CA ALA A 192 9.86 -2.45 -3.62
C ALA A 192 11.09 -2.64 -4.49
N ALA A 193 11.29 -1.75 -5.46
CA ALA A 193 12.43 -1.82 -6.37
C ALA A 193 13.75 -1.68 -5.61
N THR A 194 13.83 -0.73 -4.68
CA THR A 194 15.03 -0.49 -3.87
C THR A 194 15.37 -1.71 -3.01
N ALA A 195 14.39 -2.24 -2.27
CA ALA A 195 14.62 -3.41 -1.42
C ALA A 195 15.15 -4.59 -2.26
N ARG A 196 14.51 -4.87 -3.40
CA ARG A 196 14.91 -5.95 -4.32
C ARG A 196 16.30 -5.74 -4.94
N LEU A 197 16.69 -4.50 -5.26
CA LEU A 197 18.03 -4.22 -5.80
C LEU A 197 19.14 -4.32 -4.76
N VAL A 198 18.85 -3.97 -3.49
CA VAL A 198 19.81 -4.11 -2.40
C VAL A 198 20.03 -5.58 -2.07
N PHE A 199 18.96 -6.39 -2.07
CA PHE A 199 19.03 -7.84 -1.92
C PHE A 199 18.08 -8.52 -2.92
N LEU A 200 18.66 -9.18 -3.93
CA LEU A 200 17.90 -9.86 -4.98
C LEU A 200 16.98 -10.96 -4.44
N ARG A 201 17.32 -11.55 -3.29
CA ARG A 201 16.56 -12.65 -2.68
C ARG A 201 16.07 -12.26 -1.30
N LEU A 202 15.05 -11.42 -1.25
CA LEU A 202 14.37 -11.06 0.00
C LEU A 202 13.13 -11.93 0.24
N PRO A 203 12.79 -12.21 1.51
CA PRO A 203 11.48 -12.72 1.87
C PRO A 203 10.39 -11.80 1.34
N GLY A 204 9.33 -12.36 0.76
CA GLY A 204 8.29 -11.56 0.07
C GLY A 204 7.58 -10.56 0.98
N TRP A 205 7.54 -10.81 2.29
CA TRP A 205 6.95 -9.91 3.28
C TRP A 205 7.76 -8.62 3.49
N THR A 206 9.06 -8.61 3.19
CA THR A 206 9.95 -7.45 3.42
C THR A 206 9.45 -6.22 2.67
N VAL A 207 9.02 -6.41 1.43
CA VAL A 207 8.55 -5.33 0.55
C VAL A 207 7.24 -4.74 1.04
N VAL A 208 6.37 -5.58 1.59
CA VAL A 208 5.08 -5.18 2.16
C VAL A 208 5.25 -4.50 3.52
N ALA A 209 6.31 -4.81 4.27
CA ALA A 209 6.61 -4.16 5.53
C ALA A 209 6.97 -2.67 5.37
N ILE A 210 7.48 -2.25 4.21
CA ILE A 210 7.83 -0.85 3.93
C ILE A 210 6.62 0.09 4.09
N PRO A 211 5.53 -0.05 3.33
CA PRO A 211 4.36 0.82 3.50
C PRO A 211 3.66 0.64 4.85
N ALA A 212 3.72 -0.55 5.45
CA ALA A 212 3.17 -0.81 6.78
C ALA A 212 3.88 0.04 7.85
N VAL A 213 5.21 0.13 7.80
CA VAL A 213 6.00 0.99 8.69
C VAL A 213 5.76 2.47 8.37
N LEU A 214 5.68 2.85 7.09
CA LEU A 214 5.42 4.25 6.70
C LEU A 214 4.03 4.75 7.11
N ALA A 215 3.03 3.85 7.16
CA ALA A 215 1.70 4.17 7.70
C ALA A 215 1.73 4.64 9.16
N VAL A 216 2.72 4.19 9.94
CA VAL A 216 2.95 4.62 11.33
C VAL A 216 3.88 5.84 11.38
N LEU A 217 4.98 5.81 10.61
CA LEU A 217 5.99 6.85 10.62
C LEU A 217 5.49 8.19 10.03
N GLY A 218 4.52 8.18 9.12
CA GLY A 218 3.94 9.40 8.54
C GLY A 218 3.38 10.33 9.63
N PRO A 219 2.32 9.91 10.36
CA PRO A 219 1.77 10.70 11.47
C PRO A 219 2.79 10.99 12.58
N LEU A 220 3.66 10.03 12.92
CA LEU A 220 4.68 10.22 13.96
C LEU A 220 5.70 11.31 13.57
N SER A 221 6.19 11.30 12.34
CA SER A 221 7.15 12.30 11.85
C SER A 221 6.53 13.70 11.84
N ALA A 222 5.26 13.82 11.47
CA ALA A 222 4.54 15.08 11.54
C ALA A 222 4.37 15.57 12.99
N GLN A 223 4.04 14.67 13.92
CA GLN A 223 3.88 15.01 15.34
C GLN A 223 5.19 15.50 15.98
N VAL A 224 6.33 14.90 15.61
CA VAL A 224 7.64 15.26 16.15
C VAL A 224 8.17 16.57 15.55
N LEU A 225 7.91 16.82 14.26
CA LEU A 225 8.50 17.95 13.53
C LEU A 225 7.65 19.22 13.53
N ALA A 226 6.33 19.13 13.74
CA ALA A 226 5.43 20.29 13.61
C ALA A 226 5.42 21.22 14.83
N GLY A 227 5.74 20.72 16.03
CA GLY A 227 5.52 21.47 17.27
C GLY A 227 4.02 21.62 17.59
N ASP A 228 3.37 22.62 16.99
CA ASP A 228 1.91 22.76 16.96
C ASP A 228 1.37 22.27 15.61
N VAL A 229 0.68 21.13 15.64
CA VAL A 229 0.13 20.48 14.44
C VAL A 229 -0.98 21.30 13.81
N VAL A 230 -1.81 21.97 14.62
CA VAL A 230 -2.97 22.73 14.13
C VAL A 230 -2.47 23.92 13.33
N ASP A 231 -1.54 24.68 13.91
CA ASP A 231 -0.92 25.82 13.24
C ASP A 231 -0.16 25.37 11.98
N ALA A 232 0.63 24.31 12.07
CA ALA A 232 1.39 23.79 10.92
C ALA A 232 0.51 23.35 9.76
N VAL A 233 -0.71 22.86 10.03
CA VAL A 233 -1.70 22.52 8.99
C VAL A 233 -2.24 23.79 8.33
N TYR A 234 -2.59 24.82 9.10
CA TYR A 234 -3.10 26.08 8.56
C TYR A 234 -2.05 26.86 7.77
N GLU A 235 -0.80 26.82 8.21
CA GLU A 235 0.34 27.43 7.54
C GLU A 235 0.87 26.60 6.36
N ARG A 236 0.36 25.38 6.17
CA ARG A 236 0.87 24.39 5.19
C ARG A 236 2.36 24.06 5.38
N THR A 237 2.84 24.14 6.61
CA THR A 237 4.22 23.81 7.03
C THR A 237 4.33 22.41 7.63
N LEU A 238 3.22 21.69 7.77
CA LEU A 238 3.21 20.30 8.23
C LEU A 238 4.17 19.43 7.40
N PHE A 239 4.95 18.59 8.08
CA PHE A 239 5.83 17.65 7.40
C PHE A 239 5.04 16.74 6.45
N ARG A 240 5.47 16.69 5.19
CA ARG A 240 4.63 16.19 4.08
C ARG A 240 4.17 14.74 4.19
N LEU A 241 4.92 13.88 4.88
CA LEU A 241 4.49 12.50 5.12
C LEU A 241 3.28 12.41 6.06
N GLY A 242 3.04 13.45 6.87
CA GLY A 242 1.84 13.56 7.69
C GLY A 242 0.56 13.74 6.88
N TRP A 243 0.64 14.22 5.63
CA TRP A 243 -0.55 14.38 4.78
C TRP A 243 -1.16 13.05 4.33
N LEU A 244 -0.35 11.98 4.28
CA LEU A 244 -0.83 10.64 3.92
C LEU A 244 -1.47 10.00 5.13
N THR A 245 -2.74 9.58 5.00
CA THR A 245 -3.34 8.73 6.03
C THR A 245 -2.76 7.32 5.95
N PRO A 246 -2.84 6.53 7.04
CA PRO A 246 -2.48 5.12 7.00
C PRO A 246 -3.15 4.33 5.87
N LEU A 247 -4.41 4.66 5.56
CA LEU A 247 -5.17 3.98 4.51
C LEU A 247 -4.67 4.37 3.10
N ASP A 248 -4.22 5.61 2.91
CA ASP A 248 -3.59 6.05 1.66
C ASP A 248 -2.31 5.24 1.39
N TRP A 249 -1.49 4.99 2.42
CA TRP A 249 -0.29 4.14 2.34
C TRP A 249 -0.63 2.71 1.89
N ALA A 250 -1.62 2.07 2.53
CA ALA A 250 -2.05 0.73 2.18
C ALA A 250 -2.54 0.65 0.73
N ALA A 251 -3.43 1.57 0.35
CA ALA A 251 -4.06 1.60 -0.95
C ALA A 251 -3.05 1.79 -2.09
N GLY A 252 -2.27 2.87 -2.01
CA GLY A 252 -1.30 3.20 -3.06
C GLY A 252 -0.20 2.15 -3.16
N ALA A 253 0.43 1.80 -2.04
CA ALA A 253 1.62 0.96 -2.07
C ALA A 253 1.32 -0.48 -2.54
N LEU A 254 0.16 -1.06 -2.20
CA LEU A 254 -0.19 -2.41 -2.68
C LEU A 254 -0.40 -2.45 -4.20
N VAL A 255 -0.81 -1.35 -4.83
CA VAL A 255 -0.82 -1.23 -6.30
C VAL A 255 0.59 -1.01 -6.85
N GLY A 256 1.44 -0.25 -6.16
CA GLY A 256 2.79 0.10 -6.62
C GLY A 256 3.82 -1.02 -6.50
N ILE A 257 3.75 -1.83 -5.44
CA ILE A 257 4.73 -2.89 -5.14
C ILE A 257 4.96 -3.84 -6.33
N PRO A 258 3.91 -4.43 -6.95
CA PRO A 258 4.09 -5.35 -8.07
C PRO A 258 4.81 -4.73 -9.28
N ILE A 259 4.58 -3.44 -9.52
CA ILE A 259 5.22 -2.71 -10.62
C ILE A 259 6.71 -2.52 -10.31
N GLY A 260 7.05 -2.14 -9.07
CA GLY A 260 8.44 -2.02 -8.64
C GLY A 260 9.21 -3.33 -8.77
N LEU A 261 8.60 -4.44 -8.35
CA LEU A 261 9.20 -5.78 -8.46
C LEU A 261 9.41 -6.20 -9.92
N ALA A 262 8.37 -6.09 -10.76
CA ALA A 262 8.45 -6.46 -12.17
C ALA A 262 9.51 -5.66 -12.93
N TRP A 263 9.66 -4.36 -12.61
CA TRP A 263 10.72 -3.53 -13.18
C TRP A 263 12.11 -4.03 -12.78
N THR A 264 12.34 -4.33 -11.50
CA THR A 264 13.64 -4.84 -11.04
C THR A 264 14.00 -6.19 -11.62
N ASP A 265 13.04 -7.10 -11.73
CA ASP A 265 13.29 -8.42 -12.33
C ASP A 265 13.70 -8.27 -13.81
N ASN A 266 13.11 -7.31 -14.54
CA ASN A 266 13.51 -7.00 -15.91
C ASN A 266 14.95 -6.45 -15.99
N VAL A 267 15.34 -5.54 -15.09
CA VAL A 267 16.70 -4.99 -15.04
C VAL A 267 17.73 -6.09 -14.77
N VAL A 268 17.42 -7.00 -13.85
CA VAL A 268 18.31 -8.13 -13.51
C VAL A 268 18.45 -9.09 -14.68
N GLN A 269 17.35 -9.42 -15.37
CA GLN A 269 17.40 -10.27 -16.57
C GLN A 269 18.26 -9.65 -17.67
N GLN A 270 18.11 -8.35 -17.97
CA GLN A 270 18.92 -7.68 -18.98
C GLN A 270 20.43 -7.68 -18.65
N GLN A 271 20.79 -7.65 -17.37
CA GLN A 271 22.20 -7.74 -16.96
C GLN A 271 22.76 -9.15 -17.19
N HIS A 272 21.95 -10.18 -16.93
CA HIS A 272 22.33 -11.57 -17.19
C HIS A 272 22.56 -11.81 -18.69
N ASP A 273 21.59 -11.41 -19.54
CA ASP A 273 21.68 -11.57 -20.99
C ASP A 273 22.91 -10.84 -21.58
N ARG A 274 23.29 -9.69 -21.01
CA ARG A 274 24.50 -8.95 -21.44
C ARG A 274 25.80 -9.63 -21.04
N ALA A 275 25.84 -10.32 -19.91
CA ALA A 275 27.03 -11.05 -19.46
C ALA A 275 27.32 -12.24 -20.37
N ASP A 276 26.29 -12.93 -20.86
CA ASP A 276 26.42 -14.08 -21.76
C ASP A 276 26.92 -13.70 -23.17
N LEU A 277 26.73 -12.44 -23.58
CA LEU A 277 27.18 -11.94 -24.88
C LEU A 277 28.62 -11.44 -24.89
N GLN A 278 29.26 -11.26 -23.72
CA GLN A 278 30.66 -10.84 -23.68
C GLN A 278 31.57 -12.05 -23.95
N PRO A 279 32.37 -12.05 -25.04
CA PRO A 279 33.31 -13.13 -25.29
C PRO A 279 34.32 -13.23 -24.12
N PRO A 280 34.77 -14.44 -23.77
CA PRO A 280 35.74 -14.62 -22.69
C PRO A 280 36.98 -13.76 -22.99
N SER A 281 37.33 -12.87 -22.06
CA SER A 281 38.55 -12.06 -22.18
C SER A 281 39.76 -12.99 -22.16
N ILE A 282 40.46 -13.06 -23.29
CA ILE A 282 41.72 -13.80 -23.49
C ILE A 282 42.86 -13.08 -22.77
#